data_AF-A0A954YP24-F1
#
_entry.id   AF-A0A954YP24-F1
#
_cell.length_a   1.000
_cell.length_b   1.000
_cell.length_c   1.000
_cell.angle_alpha   90.00
_cell.angle_beta   90.00
_cell.angle_gamma   90.00
#
_symmetry.space_group_name_H-M   'P 1'
#
loop_
_entity.id
_entity.type
_entity.pdbx_description
1 polymer ?
#
loop_
_entity_poly.entity_id
_entity_poly.type
_entity_poly.pdbx_seq_one_letter_code
_entity_poly.pdbx_strand_id
1 'polypeptide(L)'
;MASRHWLAVAVGLCVIVQPLRTCAQLASDPASEETKLAHDNALLEAWDKIGVRIKDGESWDVLGADLRAAIEQNHLSEHVGRCQQLLASIDAVIKSPPPDHGVTEQYEVAELIQALPRTTILHRLAIVPNFYYESVDQFVWDYYSRRRVTFDPDPAMVLYARGPMVIDPLIESLNDLRATRSVGTSEEGYRTPVVVRVCDVALALIESLSGCTFRETSHAKPLTSEWSADERNALEQSIRKWRRETKSLPLPEAIVWQIEHGPEKLRIQMIDTLIARKQHDVALSYLQKVYEQGAGSDLPQIANRLVQAGSREPLDHIHRLVAEGKGIQRDMVLLIAHYGEPRDFQLLVRLVESSEPNTSRGSANLVQMIVESLRAAKDSQAMLAVPVHVAVIREMQDDWSVLLESSSPRHAFPPILDMSIYAIQRATGLGFGVNDESETFDRARGAKAILTWWEGEGEGAYGLEQNKPHAPVGIR
;
A
#
# COMPACT_ATOMS: atom_id res chain seq x y z
N MET A 1 2.34 -9.83 20.96
CA MET A 1 1.17 -10.59 20.48
C MET A 1 0.70 -10.11 19.11
N ALA A 2 0.47 -8.80 18.88
CA ALA A 2 0.10 -8.26 17.55
C ALA A 2 1.04 -8.71 16.41
N SER A 3 2.36 -8.72 16.64
CA SER A 3 3.35 -9.24 15.68
C SER A 3 3.30 -10.76 15.42
N ARG A 4 2.48 -11.56 16.09
CA ARG A 4 2.32 -13.00 15.74
C ARG A 4 1.14 -13.24 14.83
N HIS A 5 0.11 -12.41 14.95
CA HIS A 5 -1.12 -12.43 14.16
C HIS A 5 -0.87 -12.08 12.70
N TRP A 6 -0.09 -11.03 12.49
CA TRP A 6 0.39 -10.61 11.18
C TRP A 6 1.06 -11.74 10.39
N LEU A 7 1.68 -12.69 11.11
CA LEU A 7 2.77 -13.55 10.63
C LEU A 7 2.34 -14.72 9.83
N ALA A 8 1.44 -15.44 10.45
CA ALA A 8 0.92 -16.62 9.85
C ALA A 8 -0.05 -16.21 8.72
N VAL A 9 -0.60 -14.99 8.76
CA VAL A 9 -1.44 -14.43 7.69
C VAL A 9 -0.64 -13.96 6.50
N ALA A 10 0.44 -13.20 6.71
CA ALA A 10 1.31 -12.77 5.62
C ALA A 10 1.94 -13.97 4.89
N VAL A 11 2.38 -14.99 5.63
CA VAL A 11 2.81 -16.28 5.06
C VAL A 11 1.66 -16.96 4.32
N GLY A 12 0.45 -16.89 4.87
CA GLY A 12 -0.74 -17.45 4.24
C GLY A 12 -1.15 -16.82 2.92
N LEU A 13 -1.13 -15.49 2.86
CA LEU A 13 -1.30 -14.72 1.64
C LEU A 13 -0.28 -15.14 0.60
N CYS A 14 0.99 -15.14 0.99
CA CYS A 14 2.09 -15.42 0.08
C CYS A 14 2.15 -16.86 -0.46
N VAL A 15 1.71 -17.86 0.31
CA VAL A 15 1.76 -19.29 -0.09
C VAL A 15 0.54 -19.69 -0.93
N ILE A 16 -0.59 -18.99 -0.83
CA ILE A 16 -1.86 -19.42 -1.46
C ILE A 16 -2.42 -18.41 -2.47
N VAL A 17 -2.37 -17.10 -2.20
CA VAL A 17 -2.94 -16.04 -3.06
C VAL A 17 -2.25 -15.96 -4.42
N GLN A 18 -0.93 -16.19 -4.47
CA GLN A 18 -0.18 -16.08 -5.73
C GLN A 18 -0.37 -17.27 -6.68
N PRO A 19 -0.39 -18.54 -6.22
CA PRO A 19 -0.85 -19.66 -7.04
C PRO A 19 -2.30 -19.47 -7.54
N LEU A 20 -3.21 -19.05 -6.66
CA LEU A 20 -4.60 -18.73 -7.00
C LEU A 20 -4.72 -17.67 -8.11
N ARG A 21 -3.99 -16.55 -8.00
CA ARG A 21 -3.96 -15.49 -9.03
C ARG A 21 -3.42 -15.97 -10.38
N THR A 22 -2.53 -16.96 -10.39
CA THR A 22 -1.94 -17.47 -11.64
C THR A 22 -2.84 -18.52 -12.29
N CYS A 23 -3.50 -19.38 -11.51
CA CYS A 23 -4.48 -20.35 -12.01
C CYS A 23 -5.74 -19.65 -12.56
N ALA A 24 -6.24 -18.61 -11.87
CA ALA A 24 -7.38 -17.81 -12.31
C ALA A 24 -7.17 -17.09 -13.66
N GLN A 25 -5.91 -16.80 -14.04
CA GLN A 25 -5.55 -16.16 -15.31
C GLN A 25 -5.40 -17.15 -16.48
N LEU A 26 -5.33 -18.46 -16.21
CA LEU A 26 -5.06 -19.51 -17.20
C LEU A 26 -6.25 -20.44 -17.48
N ALA A 27 -7.37 -20.26 -16.77
CA ALA A 27 -8.62 -20.98 -16.98
C ALA A 27 -9.18 -20.70 -18.40
N SER A 28 -9.49 -21.77 -19.14
CA SER A 28 -9.77 -21.73 -20.59
C SER A 28 -11.12 -22.34 -20.98
N ASP A 29 -12.00 -22.67 -20.02
CA ASP A 29 -13.29 -23.30 -20.31
C ASP A 29 -14.50 -22.54 -19.67
N PRO A 30 -15.27 -21.77 -20.46
CA PRO A 30 -16.11 -20.68 -19.93
C PRO A 30 -17.42 -21.09 -19.23
N ALA A 31 -17.89 -22.34 -19.30
CA ALA A 31 -19.27 -22.65 -18.91
C ALA A 31 -19.44 -23.37 -17.55
N SER A 32 -18.40 -24.04 -17.03
CA SER A 32 -18.43 -24.67 -15.69
C SER A 32 -17.40 -24.10 -14.71
N GLU A 33 -16.45 -23.30 -15.22
CA GLU A 33 -15.43 -22.62 -14.43
C GLU A 33 -15.91 -21.28 -13.87
N GLU A 34 -16.97 -20.67 -14.42
CA GLU A 34 -17.41 -19.32 -14.04
C GLU A 34 -17.83 -19.23 -12.55
N THR A 35 -18.50 -20.27 -12.04
CA THR A 35 -18.88 -20.34 -10.62
C THR A 35 -17.68 -20.61 -9.71
N LYS A 36 -16.77 -21.52 -10.11
CA LYS A 36 -15.58 -21.85 -9.31
C LYS A 36 -14.60 -20.67 -9.26
N LEU A 37 -14.35 -20.05 -10.40
CA LEU A 37 -13.51 -18.86 -10.54
C LEU A 37 -14.06 -17.68 -9.72
N ALA A 38 -15.38 -17.51 -9.68
CA ALA A 38 -16.01 -16.50 -8.82
C ALA A 38 -15.75 -16.78 -7.32
N HIS A 39 -15.84 -18.03 -6.89
CA HIS A 39 -15.49 -18.43 -5.51
C HIS A 39 -14.00 -18.28 -5.19
N ASP A 40 -13.12 -18.59 -6.14
CA ASP A 40 -11.67 -18.39 -6.00
C ASP A 40 -11.32 -16.89 -5.89
N ASN A 41 -11.91 -16.05 -6.74
CA ASN A 41 -11.75 -14.60 -6.69
C ASN A 41 -12.31 -14.00 -5.39
N ALA A 42 -13.45 -14.48 -4.91
CA ALA A 42 -14.02 -14.05 -3.64
C ALA A 42 -13.12 -14.42 -2.45
N LEU A 43 -12.50 -15.61 -2.47
CA LEU A 43 -11.51 -15.98 -1.46
C LEU A 43 -10.25 -15.12 -1.54
N LEU A 44 -9.76 -14.83 -2.75
CA LEU A 44 -8.65 -13.91 -2.97
C LEU A 44 -8.92 -12.53 -2.41
N GLU A 45 -10.10 -11.95 -2.70
CA GLU A 45 -10.51 -10.65 -2.16
C GLU A 45 -10.62 -10.66 -0.63
N ALA A 46 -11.15 -11.74 -0.05
CA ALA A 46 -11.23 -11.89 1.39
C ALA A 46 -9.83 -11.88 2.02
N TRP A 47 -8.90 -12.63 1.44
CA TRP A 47 -7.50 -12.61 1.82
C TRP A 47 -6.86 -11.22 1.68
N ASP A 48 -7.04 -10.54 0.55
CA ASP A 48 -6.51 -9.17 0.34
C ASP A 48 -7.08 -8.17 1.38
N LYS A 49 -8.39 -8.25 1.68
CA LYS A 49 -9.04 -7.42 2.72
C LYS A 49 -8.46 -7.70 4.11
N ILE A 50 -8.22 -8.96 4.45
CA ILE A 50 -7.57 -9.35 5.70
C ILE A 50 -6.15 -8.76 5.76
N GLY A 51 -5.39 -8.80 4.66
CA GLY A 51 -4.06 -8.19 4.58
C GLY A 51 -4.06 -6.69 4.89
N VAL A 52 -5.04 -5.94 4.37
CA VAL A 52 -5.19 -4.50 4.67
C VAL A 52 -5.58 -4.28 6.13
N ARG A 53 -6.57 -5.00 6.65
CA ARG A 53 -7.06 -4.81 8.03
C ARG A 53 -6.04 -5.20 9.10
N ILE A 54 -5.19 -6.17 8.77
CA ILE A 54 -4.00 -6.50 9.55
C ILE A 54 -3.10 -5.28 9.65
N LYS A 55 -2.88 -4.56 8.53
CA LYS A 55 -2.13 -3.29 8.48
C LYS A 55 -2.62 -2.26 9.47
N ASP A 56 -3.92 -2.20 9.64
CA ASP A 56 -4.59 -1.25 10.52
C ASP A 56 -4.58 -1.71 12.00
N GLY A 57 -3.97 -2.85 12.31
CA GLY A 57 -3.73 -3.33 13.66
C GLY A 57 -4.85 -4.19 14.23
N GLU A 58 -5.76 -4.69 13.40
CA GLU A 58 -6.90 -5.49 13.85
C GLU A 58 -6.48 -6.85 14.43
N SER A 59 -7.24 -7.34 15.41
CA SER A 59 -6.91 -8.58 16.13
C SER A 59 -7.20 -9.83 15.31
N TRP A 60 -6.39 -10.88 15.48
CA TRP A 60 -6.61 -12.14 14.75
C TRP A 60 -7.93 -12.83 15.07
N ASP A 61 -8.47 -12.65 16.27
CA ASP A 61 -9.74 -13.29 16.62
C ASP A 61 -10.87 -12.83 15.68
N VAL A 62 -10.87 -11.54 15.33
CA VAL A 62 -11.80 -10.95 14.35
C VAL A 62 -11.45 -11.39 12.93
N LEU A 63 -10.19 -11.18 12.53
CA LEU A 63 -9.72 -11.47 11.17
C LEU A 63 -9.85 -12.95 10.80
N GLY A 64 -9.48 -13.84 11.71
CA GLY A 64 -9.60 -15.28 11.56
C GLY A 64 -11.05 -15.74 11.51
N ALA A 65 -11.98 -15.07 12.20
CA ALA A 65 -13.41 -15.35 12.09
C ALA A 65 -13.95 -14.94 10.71
N ASP A 66 -13.59 -13.77 10.21
CA ASP A 66 -14.00 -13.30 8.89
C ASP A 66 -13.44 -14.19 7.76
N LEU A 67 -12.20 -14.64 7.90
CA LEU A 67 -11.59 -15.55 6.95
C LEU A 67 -12.25 -16.95 7.00
N ARG A 68 -12.62 -17.46 8.19
CA ARG A 68 -13.42 -18.69 8.31
C ARG A 68 -14.75 -18.57 7.60
N ALA A 69 -15.45 -17.46 7.81
CA ALA A 69 -16.72 -17.19 7.15
C ALA A 69 -16.56 -17.12 5.64
N ALA A 70 -15.52 -16.46 5.13
CA ALA A 70 -15.23 -16.40 3.70
C ALA A 70 -14.92 -17.79 3.12
N ILE A 71 -14.15 -18.64 3.82
CA ILE A 71 -13.86 -20.03 3.42
C ILE A 71 -15.15 -20.87 3.36
N GLU A 72 -16.04 -20.72 4.34
CA GLU A 72 -17.32 -21.43 4.41
C GLU A 72 -18.29 -20.98 3.29
N GLN A 73 -18.39 -19.67 3.08
CA GLN A 73 -19.23 -19.09 2.02
C GLN A 73 -18.76 -19.50 0.62
N ASN A 74 -17.46 -19.76 0.44
CA ASN A 74 -16.86 -20.12 -0.84
C ASN A 74 -16.40 -21.58 -0.90
N HIS A 75 -17.14 -22.49 -0.24
CA HIS A 75 -16.84 -23.93 -0.16
C HIS A 75 -16.72 -24.67 -1.51
N LEU A 76 -17.15 -24.05 -2.62
CA LEU A 76 -17.03 -24.60 -3.98
C LEU A 76 -15.68 -24.30 -4.65
N SER A 77 -14.83 -23.46 -4.03
CA SER A 77 -13.47 -23.23 -4.50
C SER A 77 -12.61 -24.49 -4.33
N GLU A 78 -11.75 -24.77 -5.31
CA GLU A 78 -10.82 -25.90 -5.24
C GLU A 78 -9.70 -25.70 -4.20
N HIS A 79 -9.53 -24.47 -3.73
CA HIS A 79 -8.48 -24.08 -2.78
C HIS A 79 -8.95 -24.08 -1.31
N VAL A 80 -10.23 -24.34 -1.04
CA VAL A 80 -10.82 -24.35 0.31
C VAL A 80 -10.02 -25.21 1.27
N GLY A 81 -9.65 -26.43 0.88
CA GLY A 81 -8.86 -27.34 1.72
C GLY A 81 -7.49 -26.76 2.10
N ARG A 82 -6.82 -26.07 1.16
CA ARG A 82 -5.53 -25.40 1.42
C ARG A 82 -5.72 -24.21 2.34
N CYS A 83 -6.76 -23.40 2.12
CA CYS A 83 -7.12 -22.27 2.97
C CYS A 83 -7.43 -22.71 4.41
N GLN A 84 -8.15 -23.83 4.60
CA GLN A 84 -8.46 -24.40 5.92
C GLN A 84 -7.21 -24.90 6.64
N GLN A 85 -6.33 -25.63 5.95
CA GLN A 85 -5.05 -26.10 6.51
C GLN A 85 -4.16 -24.94 6.95
N LEU A 86 -4.11 -23.90 6.13
CA LEU A 86 -3.37 -22.69 6.42
C LEU A 86 -3.94 -21.98 7.64
N LEU A 87 -5.25 -21.73 7.67
CA LEU A 87 -5.94 -21.12 8.80
C LEU A 87 -5.68 -21.89 10.11
N ALA A 88 -5.75 -23.22 10.08
CA ALA A 88 -5.43 -24.07 11.23
C ALA A 88 -3.96 -23.93 11.65
N SER A 89 -3.04 -23.83 10.69
CA SER A 89 -1.63 -23.57 10.95
C SER A 89 -1.41 -22.21 11.60
N ILE A 90 -2.15 -21.18 11.15
CA ILE A 90 -2.14 -19.84 11.74
C ILE A 90 -2.60 -19.89 13.20
N ASP A 91 -3.75 -20.52 13.45
CA ASP A 91 -4.31 -20.63 14.80
C ASP A 91 -3.35 -21.37 15.75
N ALA A 92 -2.69 -22.42 15.28
CA ALA A 92 -1.71 -23.17 16.06
C ALA A 92 -0.49 -22.29 16.43
N VAL A 93 -0.04 -21.45 15.51
CA VAL A 93 1.10 -20.54 15.71
C VAL A 93 0.79 -19.47 16.75
N ILE A 94 -0.40 -18.88 16.66
CA ILE A 94 -0.82 -17.81 17.54
C ILE A 94 -0.97 -18.31 18.98
N LYS A 95 -1.46 -19.53 19.14
CA LYS A 95 -1.65 -20.20 20.44
C LYS A 95 -0.35 -20.75 21.05
N SER A 96 0.74 -20.82 20.28
CA SER A 96 2.01 -21.34 20.77
C SER A 96 2.76 -20.31 21.63
N PRO A 97 3.39 -20.72 22.76
CA PRO A 97 4.20 -19.82 23.58
C PRO A 97 5.41 -19.28 22.80
N PRO A 98 5.99 -18.13 23.21
CA PRO A 98 7.27 -17.70 22.66
C PRO A 98 8.28 -18.84 22.75
N PRO A 99 8.99 -19.16 21.66
CA PRO A 99 10.10 -20.09 21.74
C PRO A 99 11.20 -19.49 22.64
N ASP A 100 11.77 -20.35 23.47
CA ASP A 100 12.83 -20.02 24.41
C ASP A 100 14.13 -19.74 23.64
N HIS A 101 14.75 -18.57 23.85
CA HIS A 101 15.86 -18.02 23.05
C HIS A 101 17.21 -18.78 23.17
N GLY A 102 17.25 -19.98 23.75
CA GLY A 102 18.47 -20.64 24.20
C GLY A 102 19.25 -21.50 23.20
N VAL A 103 19.09 -21.36 21.87
CA VAL A 103 19.80 -22.25 20.89
C VAL A 103 20.72 -21.50 19.92
N THR A 104 20.67 -20.17 19.89
CA THR A 104 21.40 -19.40 18.88
C THR A 104 22.92 -19.39 19.05
N GLU A 105 23.48 -19.78 20.20
CA GLU A 105 24.91 -19.64 20.48
C GLU A 105 25.81 -20.79 19.97
N GLN A 106 25.26 -21.92 19.55
CA GLN A 106 26.05 -23.15 19.32
C GLN A 106 26.91 -23.15 18.04
N TYR A 107 26.61 -22.34 17.04
CA TYR A 107 27.33 -22.33 15.75
C TYR A 107 28.06 -21.01 15.51
N GLU A 108 29.32 -21.08 15.08
CA GLU A 108 30.07 -19.87 14.70
C GLU A 108 29.50 -19.25 13.42
N VAL A 109 29.53 -17.91 13.30
CA VAL A 109 29.02 -17.20 12.11
C VAL A 109 29.70 -17.69 10.83
N ALA A 110 30.99 -18.01 10.89
CA ALA A 110 31.75 -18.54 9.76
C ALA A 110 31.23 -19.91 9.30
N GLU A 111 30.88 -20.80 10.24
CA GLU A 111 30.31 -22.12 9.94
C GLU A 111 28.94 -21.98 9.28
N LEU A 112 28.11 -21.05 9.78
CA LEU A 112 26.78 -20.79 9.21
C LEU A 112 26.87 -20.23 7.79
N ILE A 113 27.83 -19.35 7.51
CA ILE A 113 28.06 -18.83 6.15
C ILE A 113 28.49 -19.96 5.20
N GLN A 114 29.40 -20.84 5.64
CA GLN A 114 29.78 -22.01 4.85
C GLN A 114 28.60 -22.97 4.62
N ALA A 115 27.65 -23.00 5.56
CA ALA A 115 26.44 -23.79 5.48
C ALA A 115 25.33 -23.16 4.64
N LEU A 116 25.42 -21.90 4.20
CA LEU A 116 24.39 -21.23 3.38
C LEU A 116 23.87 -22.04 2.18
N PRO A 117 24.67 -22.85 1.45
CA PRO A 117 24.15 -23.76 0.43
C PRO A 117 23.10 -24.78 0.92
N ARG A 118 23.04 -25.04 2.23
CA ARG A 118 22.05 -25.93 2.86
C ARG A 118 20.71 -25.24 3.16
N THR A 119 20.63 -23.91 3.01
CA THR A 119 19.39 -23.13 3.14
C THR A 119 18.31 -23.73 2.26
N THR A 120 17.16 -24.04 2.84
CA THR A 120 16.01 -24.65 2.15
C THR A 120 15.02 -23.59 1.71
N ILE A 121 14.72 -23.56 0.41
CA ILE A 121 13.87 -22.56 -0.22
C ILE A 121 12.37 -22.86 0.00
N LEU A 122 11.91 -23.06 1.23
CA LEU A 122 10.49 -22.83 1.54
C LEU A 122 10.17 -21.31 1.53
N HIS A 123 11.20 -20.47 1.41
CA HIS A 123 11.17 -19.03 1.63
C HIS A 123 11.40 -18.19 0.37
N ARG A 124 10.96 -18.66 -0.82
CA ARG A 124 10.90 -17.86 -2.07
C ARG A 124 10.27 -16.46 -1.85
N LEU A 125 9.46 -16.35 -0.80
CA LEU A 125 8.80 -15.14 -0.32
C LEU A 125 9.77 -14.06 0.20
N ALA A 126 10.86 -14.44 0.86
CA ALA A 126 11.76 -13.49 1.53
C ALA A 126 12.95 -13.01 0.66
N ILE A 127 13.10 -13.55 -0.55
CA ILE A 127 14.29 -13.35 -1.41
C ILE A 127 13.93 -12.58 -2.70
N VAL A 128 12.65 -12.55 -3.07
CA VAL A 128 12.15 -11.81 -4.24
C VAL A 128 11.24 -10.65 -3.77
N PRO A 129 11.82 -9.51 -3.34
CA PRO A 129 11.09 -8.36 -2.81
C PRO A 129 10.17 -7.68 -3.86
N ASN A 130 10.25 -8.09 -5.13
CA ASN A 130 9.51 -7.48 -6.23
C ASN A 130 8.01 -7.77 -6.28
N PHE A 131 7.53 -8.75 -5.53
CA PHE A 131 6.12 -9.16 -5.57
C PHE A 131 5.40 -8.98 -4.23
N TYR A 132 6.09 -8.59 -3.17
CA TYR A 132 5.55 -8.58 -1.82
C TYR A 132 5.77 -7.24 -1.12
N TYR A 133 4.85 -6.91 -0.22
CA TYR A 133 4.99 -5.78 0.69
C TYR A 133 6.25 -5.96 1.54
N GLU A 134 7.17 -4.98 1.58
CA GLU A 134 8.43 -5.04 2.35
C GLU A 134 8.25 -5.40 3.83
N SER A 135 7.08 -5.10 4.39
CA SER A 135 6.68 -5.48 5.75
C SER A 135 6.55 -7.00 5.96
N VAL A 136 6.41 -7.78 4.89
CA VAL A 136 6.28 -9.24 4.92
C VAL A 136 7.66 -9.91 5.00
N ASP A 137 8.68 -9.35 4.33
CA ASP A 137 10.01 -9.97 4.23
C ASP A 137 10.75 -9.98 5.57
N GLN A 138 10.89 -8.81 6.21
CA GLN A 138 11.51 -8.66 7.54
C GLN A 138 10.88 -9.60 8.56
N PHE A 139 9.61 -9.85 8.36
CA PHE A 139 8.76 -10.51 9.31
C PHE A 139 8.74 -12.03 9.17
N VAL A 140 8.79 -12.53 7.93
CA VAL A 140 9.10 -13.93 7.64
C VAL A 140 10.45 -14.30 8.27
N TRP A 141 11.45 -13.43 8.15
CA TRP A 141 12.74 -13.63 8.82
C TRP A 141 12.63 -13.66 10.36
N ASP A 142 11.91 -12.72 10.95
CA ASP A 142 11.66 -12.67 12.41
C ASP A 142 10.93 -13.90 12.96
N TYR A 143 10.12 -14.57 12.14
CA TYR A 143 9.33 -15.72 12.57
C TYR A 143 10.12 -17.01 12.62
N TYR A 144 10.76 -17.34 11.50
CA TYR A 144 11.45 -18.60 11.36
C TYR A 144 12.74 -18.60 12.18
N SER A 145 13.32 -17.42 12.47
CA SER A 145 14.48 -17.29 13.36
C SER A 145 14.12 -17.61 14.80
N ARG A 146 12.83 -17.46 15.15
CA ARG A 146 12.31 -17.75 16.49
C ARG A 146 11.88 -19.21 16.62
N ARG A 147 11.41 -19.89 15.57
CA ARG A 147 11.00 -21.31 15.68
C ARG A 147 12.20 -22.26 15.81
N ARG A 148 12.24 -23.06 16.88
CA ARG A 148 12.88 -24.38 16.86
C ARG A 148 12.07 -25.29 15.96
N VAL A 149 12.36 -25.33 14.67
CA VAL A 149 11.87 -26.45 13.87
C VAL A 149 12.77 -27.64 14.18
N THR A 150 12.18 -28.81 14.38
CA THR A 150 12.82 -30.11 14.64
C THR A 150 13.71 -30.62 13.49
N PHE A 151 14.14 -29.75 12.59
CA PHE A 151 15.09 -29.99 11.51
C PHE A 151 16.40 -29.25 11.81
N ASP A 152 17.50 -29.72 11.23
CA ASP A 152 18.79 -29.00 11.22
C ASP A 152 18.52 -27.51 10.89
N PRO A 153 18.85 -26.55 11.79
CA PRO A 153 18.35 -25.19 11.67
C PRO A 153 18.85 -24.55 10.38
N ASP A 154 17.93 -23.95 9.63
CA ASP A 154 18.26 -23.31 8.35
C ASP A 154 19.33 -22.22 8.57
N PRO A 155 20.51 -22.31 7.92
CA PRO A 155 21.63 -21.40 8.19
C PRO A 155 21.29 -19.92 8.01
N ALA A 156 20.45 -19.58 7.02
CA ALA A 156 20.06 -18.20 6.79
C ALA A 156 19.21 -17.65 7.95
N MET A 157 18.34 -18.50 8.52
CA MET A 157 17.50 -18.12 9.65
C MET A 157 18.31 -17.92 10.93
N VAL A 158 19.32 -18.76 11.16
CA VAL A 158 20.24 -18.59 12.29
C VAL A 158 21.07 -17.32 12.12
N LEU A 159 21.58 -17.05 10.91
CA LEU A 159 22.32 -15.81 10.62
C LEU A 159 21.45 -14.57 10.84
N TYR A 160 20.20 -14.58 10.41
CA TYR A 160 19.27 -13.50 10.68
C TYR A 160 19.05 -13.30 12.20
N ALA A 161 18.87 -14.38 12.96
CA ALA A 161 18.70 -14.33 14.41
C ALA A 161 19.90 -13.70 15.15
N ARG A 162 21.10 -13.80 14.58
CA ARG A 162 22.33 -13.17 15.11
C ARG A 162 22.33 -11.64 14.93
N GLY A 163 21.46 -11.09 14.09
CA GLY A 163 21.32 -9.64 13.93
C GLY A 163 22.47 -8.97 13.14
N PRO A 164 22.61 -7.64 13.23
CA PRO A 164 23.50 -6.85 12.36
C PRO A 164 25.00 -7.22 12.38
N MET A 165 25.46 -8.03 13.34
CA MET A 165 26.85 -8.49 13.41
C MET A 165 27.26 -9.40 12.25
N VAL A 166 26.30 -10.05 11.58
CA VAL A 166 26.60 -10.95 10.45
C VAL A 166 26.74 -10.22 9.11
N ILE A 167 26.46 -8.92 9.05
CA ILE A 167 26.50 -8.15 7.79
C ILE A 167 27.91 -8.18 7.19
N ASP A 168 28.95 -7.89 7.97
CA ASP A 168 30.33 -7.83 7.48
C ASP A 168 30.78 -9.14 6.79
N PRO A 169 30.59 -10.33 7.38
CA PRO A 169 30.97 -11.57 6.71
C PRO A 169 29.98 -11.99 5.59
N LEU A 170 28.73 -11.54 5.60
CA LEU A 170 27.79 -11.76 4.48
C LEU A 170 28.18 -10.99 3.21
N ILE A 171 28.84 -9.84 3.34
CA ILE A 171 29.33 -9.07 2.18
C ILE A 171 30.27 -9.93 1.32
N GLU A 172 31.13 -10.75 1.93
CA GLU A 172 32.03 -11.67 1.23
C GLU A 172 31.28 -12.74 0.40
N SER A 173 30.00 -12.95 0.69
CA SER A 173 29.16 -13.95 0.03
C SER A 173 28.35 -13.39 -1.15
N LEU A 174 28.43 -12.09 -1.44
CA LEU A 174 27.67 -11.44 -2.53
C LEU A 174 28.11 -11.88 -3.93
N ASN A 175 29.28 -12.51 -4.05
CA ASN A 175 29.78 -13.09 -5.28
C ASN A 175 29.72 -14.63 -5.31
N ASP A 176 29.16 -15.26 -4.28
CA ASP A 176 29.05 -16.72 -4.20
C ASP A 176 27.87 -17.25 -5.03
N LEU A 177 28.20 -17.89 -6.15
CA LEU A 177 27.24 -18.49 -7.07
C LEU A 177 26.94 -19.97 -6.76
N ARG A 178 27.28 -20.51 -5.59
CA ARG A 178 26.83 -21.85 -5.21
C ARG A 178 25.30 -21.86 -5.06
N ALA A 179 24.66 -22.93 -5.54
CA ALA A 179 23.21 -23.09 -5.41
C ALA A 179 22.82 -23.42 -3.96
N THR A 180 21.66 -22.93 -3.52
CA THR A 180 21.02 -23.34 -2.26
C THR A 180 20.16 -24.60 -2.46
N ARG A 181 19.64 -25.20 -1.39
CA ARG A 181 18.76 -26.37 -1.48
C ARG A 181 17.37 -25.94 -1.94
N SER A 182 17.11 -26.05 -3.24
CA SER A 182 15.77 -25.85 -3.80
C SER A 182 14.82 -26.95 -3.33
N VAL A 183 13.79 -26.57 -2.57
CA VAL A 183 12.63 -27.42 -2.27
C VAL A 183 11.49 -26.90 -3.12
N GLY A 184 11.33 -27.49 -4.30
CA GLY A 184 10.31 -27.08 -5.26
C GLY A 184 10.51 -27.82 -6.58
N THR A 185 9.97 -29.03 -6.64
CA THR A 185 9.65 -29.76 -7.86
C THR A 185 8.83 -28.87 -8.78
N SER A 186 9.04 -29.00 -10.08
CA SER A 186 8.15 -28.47 -11.10
C SER A 186 6.74 -29.03 -10.88
N GLU A 187 5.90 -28.35 -10.12
CA GLU A 187 4.46 -28.56 -10.26
C GLU A 187 4.05 -27.96 -11.60
N GLU A 188 3.28 -28.76 -12.34
CA GLU A 188 2.95 -28.62 -13.74
C GLU A 188 2.48 -27.19 -14.08
N GLY A 189 3.16 -26.55 -15.04
CA GLY A 189 2.73 -25.29 -15.64
C GLY A 189 3.70 -24.10 -15.54
N TYR A 190 4.70 -24.13 -14.64
CA TYR A 190 5.66 -23.02 -14.53
C TYR A 190 6.95 -23.23 -15.35
N ARG A 191 7.42 -22.10 -15.92
CA ARG A 191 8.76 -21.92 -16.53
C ARG A 191 9.85 -22.38 -15.55
N THR A 192 10.97 -22.80 -16.14
CA THR A 192 12.26 -23.24 -15.56
C THR A 192 12.45 -22.96 -14.06
N PRO A 193 12.84 -23.95 -13.24
CA PRO A 193 13.04 -23.74 -11.81
C PRO A 193 14.06 -22.63 -11.56
N VAL A 194 13.61 -21.53 -10.93
CA VAL A 194 14.48 -20.44 -10.47
C VAL A 194 15.42 -21.00 -9.39
N VAL A 195 16.73 -20.98 -9.68
CA VAL A 195 17.78 -21.46 -8.78
C VAL A 195 18.31 -20.29 -7.95
N VAL A 196 17.92 -20.25 -6.67
CA VAL A 196 18.45 -19.26 -5.72
C VAL A 196 19.87 -19.66 -5.31
N ARG A 197 20.79 -18.70 -5.32
CA ARG A 197 22.20 -18.90 -4.96
C ARG A 197 22.54 -18.22 -3.64
N VAL A 198 23.71 -18.52 -3.10
CA VAL A 198 24.20 -17.94 -1.84
C VAL A 198 24.22 -16.41 -1.89
N CYS A 199 24.63 -15.80 -3.01
CA CYS A 199 24.61 -14.34 -3.17
C CYS A 199 23.21 -13.71 -3.06
N ASP A 200 22.16 -14.41 -3.49
CA ASP A 200 20.78 -13.93 -3.39
C ASP A 200 20.32 -13.92 -1.92
N VAL A 201 20.66 -14.97 -1.17
CA VAL A 201 20.37 -15.07 0.27
C VAL A 201 21.18 -14.04 1.06
N ALA A 202 22.45 -13.87 0.73
CA ALA A 202 23.33 -12.91 1.39
C ALA A 202 22.80 -11.48 1.26
N LEU A 203 22.39 -11.07 0.04
CA LEU A 203 21.80 -9.75 -0.16
C LEU A 203 20.49 -9.59 0.62
N ALA A 204 19.58 -10.56 0.56
CA ALA A 204 18.31 -10.50 1.29
C ALA A 204 18.51 -10.36 2.81
N LEU A 205 19.48 -11.08 3.38
CA LEU A 205 19.86 -10.95 4.79
C LEU A 205 20.44 -9.57 5.10
N ILE A 206 21.33 -9.05 4.26
CA ILE A 206 21.91 -7.71 4.44
C ILE A 206 20.81 -6.65 4.40
N GLU A 207 19.92 -6.67 3.41
CA GLU A 207 18.82 -5.70 3.25
C GLU A 207 17.85 -5.77 4.44
N SER A 208 17.49 -6.98 4.89
CA SER A 208 16.59 -7.16 6.03
C SER A 208 17.22 -6.66 7.35
N LEU A 209 18.46 -7.06 7.63
CA LEU A 209 19.16 -6.68 8.86
C LEU A 209 19.51 -5.19 8.91
N SER A 210 19.79 -4.57 7.76
CA SER A 210 20.07 -3.14 7.66
C SER A 210 18.81 -2.27 7.55
N GLY A 211 17.71 -2.81 7.04
CA GLY A 211 16.57 -2.00 6.58
C GLY A 211 16.90 -1.05 5.43
N CYS A 212 18.00 -1.28 4.73
CA CYS A 212 18.40 -0.54 3.55
C CYS A 212 18.14 -1.40 2.32
N THR A 213 17.78 -0.75 1.21
CA THR A 213 17.72 -1.39 -0.11
C THR A 213 18.95 -0.96 -0.90
N PHE A 214 19.68 -1.92 -1.47
CA PHE A 214 20.92 -1.66 -2.23
C PHE A 214 20.76 -1.88 -3.72
N ARG A 215 19.68 -2.53 -4.15
CA ARG A 215 19.41 -2.82 -5.56
C ARG A 215 18.12 -2.20 -6.07
N GLU A 216 18.18 -1.68 -7.30
CA GLU A 216 16.99 -1.50 -8.12
C GLU A 216 16.59 -2.87 -8.65
N THR A 217 15.42 -3.34 -8.29
CA THR A 217 14.94 -4.62 -8.76
C THR A 217 14.45 -4.53 -10.21
N SER A 218 15.18 -5.18 -11.13
CA SER A 218 14.77 -5.27 -12.54
C SER A 218 13.80 -6.43 -12.77
N HIS A 219 12.72 -6.19 -13.52
CA HIS A 219 11.82 -7.26 -13.97
C HIS A 219 12.53 -8.33 -14.82
N ALA A 220 13.63 -7.96 -15.49
CA ALA A 220 14.39 -8.87 -16.36
C ALA A 220 15.43 -9.70 -15.60
N LYS A 221 15.90 -9.22 -14.44
CA LYS A 221 16.90 -9.87 -13.59
C LYS A 221 16.51 -9.76 -12.11
N PRO A 222 15.46 -10.48 -11.67
CA PRO A 222 14.97 -10.42 -10.30
C PRO A 222 15.97 -10.91 -9.24
N LEU A 223 17.00 -11.69 -9.62
CA LEU A 223 17.99 -12.22 -8.69
C LEU A 223 19.41 -11.69 -8.95
N THR A 224 20.18 -11.50 -7.88
CA THR A 224 21.58 -11.07 -7.92
C THR A 224 22.46 -12.10 -8.65
N SER A 225 22.09 -13.37 -8.58
CA SER A 225 22.72 -14.46 -9.33
C SER A 225 22.58 -14.34 -10.85
N GLU A 226 21.61 -13.59 -11.36
CA GLU A 226 21.37 -13.36 -12.78
C GLU A 226 22.13 -12.14 -13.34
N TRP A 227 22.79 -11.38 -12.45
CA TRP A 227 23.55 -10.20 -12.81
C TRP A 227 24.92 -10.58 -13.42
N SER A 228 25.56 -9.64 -14.09
CA SER A 228 26.95 -9.80 -14.52
C SER A 228 27.88 -9.78 -13.30
N ALA A 229 29.12 -10.27 -13.47
CA ALA A 229 30.12 -10.17 -12.42
C ALA A 229 30.41 -8.71 -12.04
N ASP A 230 30.44 -7.81 -13.03
CA ASP A 230 30.68 -6.38 -12.81
C ASP A 230 29.54 -5.72 -12.02
N GLU A 231 28.29 -6.06 -12.34
CA GLU A 231 27.09 -5.59 -11.60
C GLU A 231 27.14 -6.04 -10.13
N ARG A 232 27.50 -7.31 -9.86
CA ARG A 232 27.65 -7.83 -8.49
C ARG A 232 28.82 -7.20 -7.74
N ASN A 233 29.96 -7.00 -8.41
CA ASN A 233 31.13 -6.35 -7.81
C ASN A 233 30.83 -4.89 -7.44
N ALA A 234 30.10 -4.17 -8.29
CA ALA A 234 29.66 -2.81 -7.99
C ALA A 234 28.70 -2.78 -6.78
N LEU A 235 27.76 -3.73 -6.68
CA LEU A 235 26.88 -3.89 -5.53
C LEU A 235 27.67 -4.17 -4.24
N GLU A 236 28.61 -5.12 -4.28
CA GLU A 236 29.47 -5.45 -3.13
C GLU A 236 30.26 -4.22 -2.66
N GLN A 237 30.87 -3.48 -3.58
CA GLN A 237 31.61 -2.25 -3.27
C GLN A 237 30.70 -1.17 -2.65
N SER A 238 29.48 -1.02 -3.17
CA SER A 238 28.48 -0.10 -2.62
C SER A 238 28.11 -0.46 -1.18
N ILE A 239 27.82 -1.73 -0.91
CA ILE A 239 27.49 -2.21 0.45
C ILE A 239 28.69 -2.08 1.38
N ARG A 240 29.91 -2.38 0.92
CA ARG A 240 31.15 -2.16 1.71
C ARG A 240 31.34 -0.70 2.08
N LYS A 241 31.07 0.22 1.14
CA LYS A 241 31.14 1.66 1.38
C LYS A 241 30.10 2.06 2.42
N TRP A 242 28.83 1.72 2.21
CA TRP A 242 27.75 1.98 3.16
C TRP A 242 28.11 1.46 4.56
N ARG A 243 28.53 0.20 4.67
CA ARG A 243 28.85 -0.43 5.96
C ARG A 243 30.01 0.25 6.67
N ARG A 244 31.04 0.68 5.93
CA ARG A 244 32.18 1.41 6.49
C ARG A 244 31.76 2.74 7.13
N GLU A 245 30.90 3.48 6.45
CA GLU A 245 30.44 4.81 6.91
C GLU A 245 29.36 4.72 7.99
N THR A 246 28.58 3.63 8.03
CA THR A 246 27.39 3.55 8.88
C THR A 246 27.45 2.54 10.02
N LYS A 247 28.48 1.68 10.10
CA LYS A 247 28.54 0.60 11.13
C LYS A 247 28.43 1.09 12.57
N SER A 248 28.82 2.33 12.85
CA SER A 248 28.76 2.95 14.18
C SER A 248 27.54 3.85 14.38
N LEU A 249 26.72 4.04 13.34
CA LEU A 249 25.53 4.87 13.41
C LEU A 249 24.33 4.05 13.92
N PRO A 250 23.37 4.69 14.62
CA PRO A 250 22.04 4.13 14.82
C PRO A 250 21.40 3.73 13.48
N LEU A 251 20.59 2.66 13.51
CA LEU A 251 19.95 2.10 12.32
C LEU A 251 19.17 3.15 11.48
N PRO A 252 18.37 4.06 12.07
CA PRO A 252 17.67 5.07 11.28
C PRO A 252 18.63 6.02 10.55
N GLU A 253 19.74 6.40 11.17
CA GLU A 253 20.76 7.26 10.56
C GLU A 253 21.52 6.53 9.46
N ALA A 254 21.78 5.23 9.62
CA ALA A 254 22.36 4.39 8.57
C ALA A 254 21.46 4.28 7.33
N ILE A 255 20.13 4.26 7.52
CA ILE A 255 19.15 4.29 6.43
C ILE A 255 19.14 5.68 5.77
N VAL A 256 19.12 6.77 6.55
CA VAL A 256 19.21 8.14 6.00
C VAL A 256 20.49 8.32 5.18
N TRP A 257 21.63 7.80 5.64
CA TRP A 257 22.86 7.84 4.85
C TRP A 257 22.67 7.14 3.50
N GLN A 258 22.03 5.97 3.48
CA GLN A 258 21.76 5.24 2.23
C GLN A 258 20.79 6.01 1.34
N ILE A 259 19.81 6.71 1.91
CA ILE A 259 18.91 7.58 1.15
C ILE A 259 19.67 8.73 0.47
N GLU A 260 20.65 9.33 1.15
CA GLU A 260 21.42 10.46 0.63
C GLU A 260 22.48 10.06 -0.41
N HIS A 261 23.02 8.85 -0.32
CA HIS A 261 24.19 8.42 -1.12
C HIS A 261 23.91 7.25 -2.07
N GLY A 262 22.75 6.61 -1.94
CA GLY A 262 22.32 5.47 -2.74
C GLY A 262 21.61 5.87 -4.03
N PRO A 263 21.06 4.88 -4.77
CA PRO A 263 20.29 5.12 -5.98
C PRO A 263 19.03 5.95 -5.71
N GLU A 264 18.82 7.00 -6.50
CA GLU A 264 17.68 7.92 -6.34
C GLU A 264 16.33 7.21 -6.37
N LYS A 265 16.16 6.19 -7.24
CA LYS A 265 14.89 5.45 -7.34
C LYS A 265 14.50 4.69 -6.08
N LEU A 266 15.47 4.42 -5.19
CA LEU A 266 15.23 3.71 -3.93
C LEU A 266 14.93 4.65 -2.76
N ARG A 267 15.14 5.97 -2.93
CA ARG A 267 14.94 7.00 -1.89
C ARG A 267 13.58 6.85 -1.22
N ILE A 268 12.53 6.78 -2.04
CA ILE A 268 11.15 6.74 -1.62
C ILE A 268 10.82 5.46 -0.84
N GLN A 269 11.28 4.31 -1.33
CA GLN A 269 11.14 3.01 -0.67
C GLN A 269 11.81 2.99 0.71
N MET A 270 13.01 3.56 0.83
CA MET A 270 13.72 3.63 2.10
C MET A 270 13.07 4.59 3.11
N ILE A 271 12.45 5.68 2.64
CA ILE A 271 11.62 6.55 3.48
C ILE A 271 10.41 5.77 4.00
N ASP A 272 9.74 5.00 3.14
CA ASP A 272 8.60 4.16 3.53
C ASP A 272 9.03 3.13 4.59
N THR A 273 10.25 2.59 4.48
CA THR A 273 10.84 1.72 5.51
C THR A 273 11.04 2.43 6.86
N LEU A 274 11.50 3.69 6.87
CA LEU A 274 11.61 4.47 8.11
C LEU A 274 10.24 4.69 8.77
N ILE A 275 9.22 5.06 7.98
CA ILE A 275 7.85 5.27 8.46
C ILE A 275 7.26 3.96 9.00
N ALA A 276 7.38 2.85 8.25
CA ALA A 276 6.88 1.55 8.67
C ALA A 276 7.51 1.04 9.98
N ARG A 277 8.79 1.38 10.22
CA ARG A 277 9.52 1.07 11.46
C ARG A 277 9.24 2.06 12.60
N LYS A 278 8.23 2.93 12.44
CA LYS A 278 7.84 3.96 13.42
C LYS A 278 8.97 4.91 13.79
N GLN A 279 9.93 5.12 12.88
CA GLN A 279 11.03 6.07 13.05
C GLN A 279 10.61 7.45 12.51
N HIS A 280 9.44 7.93 12.96
CA HIS A 280 8.80 9.11 12.36
C HIS A 280 9.66 10.37 12.51
N ASP A 281 10.31 10.59 13.64
CA ASP A 281 11.13 11.79 13.88
C ASP A 281 12.27 11.92 12.87
N VAL A 282 12.95 10.81 12.58
CA VAL A 282 14.06 10.76 11.62
C VAL A 282 13.54 10.92 10.18
N ALA A 283 12.45 10.23 9.84
CA ALA A 283 11.80 10.37 8.54
C ALA A 283 11.33 11.81 8.30
N LEU A 284 10.69 12.42 9.30
CA LEU A 284 10.22 13.80 9.26
C LEU A 284 11.36 14.80 9.08
N SER A 285 12.43 14.68 9.88
CA SER A 285 13.57 15.58 9.78
C SER A 285 14.21 15.52 8.39
N TYR A 286 14.39 14.32 7.84
CA TYR A 286 14.89 14.14 6.47
C TYR A 286 13.94 14.71 5.42
N LEU A 287 12.66 14.32 5.48
CA LEU A 287 11.65 14.75 4.52
C LEU A 287 11.44 16.27 4.52
N GLN A 288 11.47 16.93 5.68
CA GLN A 288 11.36 18.39 5.80
C GLN A 288 12.54 19.07 5.12
N LYS A 289 13.77 18.63 5.41
CA LYS A 289 14.99 19.13 4.76
C LYS A 289 14.88 19.04 3.23
N VAL A 290 14.44 17.90 2.70
CA VAL A 290 14.33 17.71 1.24
C VAL A 290 13.18 18.53 0.65
N TYR A 291 12.06 18.64 1.36
CA TYR A 291 10.91 19.44 0.95
C TYR A 291 11.25 20.93 0.86
N GLU A 292 11.94 21.48 1.87
CA GLU A 292 12.41 22.87 1.91
C GLU A 292 13.44 23.19 0.83
N GLN A 293 14.26 22.21 0.44
CA GLN A 293 15.24 22.36 -0.64
C GLN A 293 14.62 22.33 -2.03
N GLY A 294 13.30 22.09 -2.15
CA GLY A 294 12.58 22.08 -3.41
C GLY A 294 12.94 20.85 -4.25
N ALA A 295 12.49 19.68 -3.80
CA ALA A 295 12.78 18.34 -4.31
C ALA A 295 12.45 18.02 -5.80
N GLY A 296 12.35 19.02 -6.67
CA GLY A 296 12.08 18.85 -8.09
C GLY A 296 10.80 18.07 -8.36
N SER A 297 10.91 17.01 -9.17
CA SER A 297 9.78 16.15 -9.56
C SER A 297 9.23 15.26 -8.44
N ASP A 298 9.98 15.04 -7.35
CA ASP A 298 9.58 14.13 -6.26
C ASP A 298 8.73 14.81 -5.19
N LEU A 299 8.52 16.14 -5.30
CA LEU A 299 7.82 16.93 -4.31
C LEU A 299 6.44 16.37 -3.92
N PRO A 300 5.59 15.88 -4.85
CA PRO A 300 4.32 15.24 -4.49
C PRO A 300 4.48 13.98 -3.63
N GLN A 301 5.47 13.15 -3.95
CA GLN A 301 5.72 11.91 -3.23
C GLN A 301 6.26 12.16 -1.82
N ILE A 302 7.09 13.19 -1.67
CA ILE A 302 7.65 13.66 -0.40
C ILE A 302 6.55 14.31 0.45
N ALA A 303 5.71 15.15 -0.14
CA ALA A 303 4.57 15.78 0.53
C ALA A 303 3.62 14.73 1.12
N ASN A 304 3.29 13.68 0.36
CA ASN A 304 2.46 12.57 0.84
C ASN A 304 3.06 11.90 2.09
N ARG A 305 4.36 11.59 2.05
CA ARG A 305 5.07 10.92 3.16
C ARG A 305 5.27 11.81 4.37
N LEU A 306 5.45 13.12 4.18
CA LEU A 306 5.46 14.09 5.28
C LEU A 306 4.15 14.02 6.06
N VAL A 307 3.01 13.99 5.36
CA VAL A 307 1.69 13.90 6.01
C VAL A 307 1.50 12.54 6.69
N GLN A 308 1.90 11.43 6.05
CA GLN A 308 1.87 10.10 6.67
C GLN A 308 2.73 10.00 7.93
N ALA A 309 3.87 10.69 7.95
CA ALA A 309 4.75 10.76 9.11
C ALA A 309 4.26 11.73 10.19
N GLY A 310 3.16 12.46 9.95
CA GLY A 310 2.49 13.34 10.93
C GLY A 310 2.72 14.84 10.75
N SER A 311 3.41 15.27 9.68
CA SER A 311 3.60 16.70 9.38
C SER A 311 2.41 17.27 8.64
N ARG A 312 1.90 18.41 9.12
CA ARG A 312 0.85 19.17 8.42
C ARG A 312 1.37 20.17 7.40
N GLU A 313 2.69 20.38 7.37
CA GLU A 313 3.33 21.44 6.60
C GLU A 313 2.99 21.42 5.09
N PRO A 314 2.90 20.25 4.41
CA PRO A 314 2.46 20.23 3.01
C PRO A 314 1.03 20.76 2.80
N LEU A 315 0.10 20.49 3.72
CA LEU A 315 -1.26 21.01 3.66
C LEU A 315 -1.26 22.52 3.95
N ASP A 316 -0.52 22.97 4.97
CA ASP A 316 -0.35 24.40 5.28
C ASP A 316 0.29 25.18 4.12
N HIS A 317 1.22 24.58 3.39
CA HIS A 317 1.82 25.17 2.20
C HIS A 317 0.79 25.41 1.11
N ILE A 318 -0.15 24.49 0.88
CA ILE A 318 -1.25 24.67 -0.09
C ILE A 318 -2.10 25.89 0.28
N HIS A 319 -2.46 26.06 1.55
CA HIS A 319 -3.20 27.25 2.01
C HIS A 319 -2.43 28.54 1.75
N ARG A 320 -1.12 28.57 2.00
CA ARG A 320 -0.28 29.75 1.72
C ARG A 320 -0.21 30.06 0.23
N LEU A 321 -0.04 29.06 -0.63
CA LEU A 321 -0.06 29.25 -2.08
C LEU A 321 -1.37 29.88 -2.55
N VAL A 322 -2.51 29.37 -2.09
CA VAL A 322 -3.82 29.93 -2.47
C VAL A 322 -3.99 31.36 -1.93
N ALA A 323 -3.56 31.63 -0.69
CA ALA A 323 -3.58 32.98 -0.12
C ALA A 323 -2.69 33.98 -0.89
N GLU A 324 -1.60 33.50 -1.50
CA GLU A 324 -0.73 34.26 -2.40
C GLU A 324 -1.31 34.41 -3.83
N GLY A 325 -2.50 33.86 -4.10
CA GLY A 325 -3.13 33.89 -5.42
C GLY A 325 -2.51 32.90 -6.42
N LYS A 326 -1.75 31.92 -5.95
CA LYS A 326 -1.17 30.88 -6.80
C LYS A 326 -2.18 29.73 -6.98
N GLY A 327 -2.22 29.18 -8.19
CA GLY A 327 -3.04 28.01 -8.49
C GLY A 327 -2.55 26.75 -7.78
N ILE A 328 -3.47 25.83 -7.53
CA ILE A 328 -3.15 24.50 -6.99
C ILE A 328 -3.03 23.47 -8.13
N GLN A 329 -2.30 22.39 -7.87
CA GLN A 329 -2.10 21.29 -8.81
C GLN A 329 -2.85 20.03 -8.37
N ARG A 330 -2.98 19.05 -9.27
CA ARG A 330 -3.71 17.80 -9.04
C ARG A 330 -3.24 17.07 -7.79
N ASP A 331 -1.93 16.96 -7.62
CA ASP A 331 -1.34 16.25 -6.48
C ASP A 331 -1.63 16.92 -5.13
N MET A 332 -1.81 18.25 -5.13
CA MET A 332 -2.21 18.99 -3.93
C MET A 332 -3.67 18.69 -3.56
N VAL A 333 -4.56 18.55 -4.55
CA VAL A 333 -5.94 18.12 -4.29
C VAL A 333 -5.96 16.68 -3.78
N LEU A 334 -5.18 15.78 -4.39
CA LEU A 334 -5.07 14.40 -3.91
C LEU A 334 -4.57 14.34 -2.47
N LEU A 335 -3.65 15.21 -2.08
CA LEU A 335 -3.16 15.30 -0.71
C LEU A 335 -4.27 15.72 0.27
N ILE A 336 -5.08 16.73 -0.08
CA ILE A 336 -6.26 17.13 0.70
C ILE A 336 -7.30 16.01 0.73
N ALA A 337 -7.53 15.34 -0.38
CA ALA A 337 -8.52 14.28 -0.48
C ALA A 337 -8.17 13.07 0.41
N HIS A 338 -6.89 12.74 0.54
CA HIS A 338 -6.43 11.64 1.38
C HIS A 338 -6.27 12.00 2.85
N TYR A 339 -5.81 13.21 3.17
CA TYR A 339 -5.37 13.56 4.53
C TYR A 339 -5.93 14.87 5.07
N GLY A 340 -6.77 15.56 4.31
CA GLY A 340 -7.29 16.87 4.67
C GLY A 340 -8.23 16.82 5.87
N GLU A 341 -8.19 17.90 6.63
CA GLU A 341 -9.14 18.21 7.69
C GLU A 341 -10.27 19.10 7.12
N PRO A 342 -11.38 19.32 7.87
CA PRO A 342 -12.48 20.16 7.38
C PRO A 342 -12.06 21.53 6.81
N ARG A 343 -11.05 22.18 7.40
CA ARG A 343 -10.51 23.44 6.88
C ARG A 343 -9.87 23.33 5.49
N ASP A 344 -9.29 22.18 5.15
CA ASP A 344 -8.63 21.93 3.88
C ASP A 344 -9.69 21.68 2.79
N PHE A 345 -10.78 21.00 3.12
CA PHE A 345 -11.95 20.90 2.24
C PHE A 345 -12.67 22.25 2.07
N GLN A 346 -12.69 23.10 3.10
CA GLN A 346 -13.22 24.47 2.98
C GLN A 346 -12.40 25.33 2.01
N LEU A 347 -11.10 25.03 1.85
CA LEU A 347 -10.28 25.66 0.82
C LEU A 347 -10.77 25.27 -0.58
N LEU A 348 -11.06 23.97 -0.80
CA LEU A 348 -11.58 23.48 -2.07
C LEU A 348 -12.96 24.06 -2.41
N VAL A 349 -13.87 24.15 -1.43
CA VAL A 349 -15.18 24.84 -1.60
C VAL A 349 -14.96 26.27 -2.07
N ARG A 350 -14.12 27.04 -1.37
CA ARG A 350 -13.82 28.43 -1.75
C ARG A 350 -13.21 28.54 -3.14
N LEU A 351 -12.34 27.61 -3.53
CA LEU A 351 -11.74 27.60 -4.86
C LEU A 351 -12.79 27.35 -5.95
N VAL A 352 -13.73 26.43 -5.74
CA VAL A 352 -14.86 26.17 -6.65
C VAL A 352 -15.75 27.40 -6.76
N GLU A 353 -16.18 27.99 -5.64
CA GLU A 353 -17.05 29.17 -5.61
C GLU A 353 -16.38 30.43 -6.17
N SER A 354 -15.05 30.50 -6.16
CA SER A 354 -14.28 31.60 -6.75
C SER A 354 -13.99 31.42 -8.24
N SER A 355 -14.31 30.25 -8.81
CA SER A 355 -14.01 29.95 -10.20
C SER A 355 -15.06 30.63 -11.10
N GLU A 356 -14.73 31.81 -11.67
CA GLU A 356 -15.73 32.59 -12.42
C GLU A 356 -16.43 31.74 -13.50
N PRO A 357 -17.78 31.70 -13.51
CA PRO A 357 -18.55 30.74 -14.31
C PRO A 357 -18.50 31.00 -15.83
N ASN A 358 -17.92 32.10 -16.30
CA ASN A 358 -18.11 32.56 -17.68
C ASN A 358 -16.89 33.15 -18.42
N THR A 359 -15.67 33.05 -17.90
CA THR A 359 -14.56 33.90 -18.43
C THR A 359 -13.24 33.22 -18.77
N SER A 360 -13.01 31.94 -18.49
CA SER A 360 -11.82 31.27 -19.05
C SER A 360 -11.89 29.73 -19.04
N ARG A 361 -11.23 29.09 -20.02
CA ARG A 361 -10.94 27.64 -19.98
C ARG A 361 -10.21 27.20 -18.70
N GLY A 362 -9.62 28.12 -17.94
CA GLY A 362 -8.89 27.84 -16.69
C GLY A 362 -9.79 27.43 -15.53
N SER A 363 -10.94 28.09 -15.34
CA SER A 363 -11.89 27.80 -14.24
C SER A 363 -12.49 26.39 -14.36
N ALA A 364 -12.97 26.02 -15.55
CA ALA A 364 -13.52 24.69 -15.82
C ALA A 364 -12.48 23.57 -15.59
N ASN A 365 -11.22 23.81 -15.96
CA ASN A 365 -10.13 22.84 -15.74
C ASN A 365 -9.82 22.65 -14.25
N LEU A 366 -9.90 23.70 -13.43
CA LEU A 366 -9.70 23.62 -11.98
C LEU A 366 -10.80 22.78 -11.32
N VAL A 367 -12.07 23.08 -11.62
CA VAL A 367 -13.22 22.33 -11.07
C VAL A 367 -13.14 20.86 -11.49
N GLN A 368 -12.84 20.58 -12.76
CA GLN A 368 -12.64 19.23 -13.26
C GLN A 368 -11.50 18.50 -12.54
N MET A 369 -10.34 19.14 -12.39
CA MET A 369 -9.22 18.56 -11.65
C MET A 369 -9.59 18.25 -10.19
N ILE A 370 -10.36 19.11 -9.53
CA ILE A 370 -10.81 18.89 -8.14
C ILE A 370 -11.69 17.64 -8.07
N VAL A 371 -12.73 17.56 -8.90
CA VAL A 371 -13.68 16.44 -8.89
C VAL A 371 -12.99 15.11 -9.25
N GLU A 372 -12.12 15.10 -10.26
CA GLU A 372 -11.38 13.90 -10.66
C GLU A 372 -10.40 13.42 -9.57
N SER A 373 -9.80 14.35 -8.83
CA SER A 373 -8.89 14.01 -7.73
C SER A 373 -9.63 13.47 -6.52
N LEU A 374 -10.76 14.09 -6.15
CA LEU A 374 -11.62 13.60 -5.07
C LEU A 374 -12.16 12.20 -5.39
N ARG A 375 -12.53 11.93 -6.64
CA ARG A 375 -12.95 10.59 -7.08
C ARG A 375 -11.84 9.54 -6.99
N ALA A 376 -10.58 9.94 -7.25
CA ALA A 376 -9.43 9.04 -7.17
C ALA A 376 -9.03 8.70 -5.73
N ALA A 377 -9.29 9.61 -4.79
CA ALA A 377 -9.15 9.33 -3.37
C ALA A 377 -10.33 8.46 -2.91
N LYS A 378 -10.04 7.21 -2.54
CA LYS A 378 -11.02 6.22 -2.06
C LYS A 378 -11.84 6.74 -0.85
N ASP A 379 -12.89 6.02 -0.48
CA ASP A 379 -13.99 6.42 0.43
C ASP A 379 -13.62 6.96 1.84
N SER A 380 -12.35 6.97 2.26
CA SER A 380 -11.93 7.34 3.62
C SER A 380 -12.29 8.78 4.03
N GLN A 381 -12.50 9.68 3.07
CA GLN A 381 -12.91 11.07 3.32
C GLN A 381 -14.17 11.47 2.53
N ALA A 382 -14.98 10.50 2.08
CA ALA A 382 -16.13 10.75 1.21
C ALA A 382 -17.11 11.78 1.80
N MET A 383 -17.30 11.76 3.13
CA MET A 383 -18.17 12.71 3.83
C MET A 383 -17.66 14.15 3.80
N LEU A 384 -16.34 14.37 3.96
CA LEU A 384 -15.74 15.70 3.91
C LEU A 384 -15.76 16.30 2.50
N ALA A 385 -15.88 15.46 1.46
CA ALA A 385 -15.96 15.88 0.07
C ALA A 385 -17.38 16.32 -0.36
N VAL A 386 -18.44 15.96 0.38
CA VAL A 386 -19.84 16.32 0.05
C VAL A 386 -20.02 17.84 -0.15
N PRO A 387 -19.55 18.72 0.76
CA PRO A 387 -19.62 20.17 0.56
C PRO A 387 -18.97 20.65 -0.73
N VAL A 388 -17.84 20.04 -1.15
CA VAL A 388 -17.15 20.39 -2.38
C VAL A 388 -18.01 20.03 -3.59
N HIS A 389 -18.56 18.82 -3.63
CA HIS A 389 -19.45 18.40 -4.71
C HIS A 389 -20.75 19.21 -4.80
N VAL A 390 -21.30 19.64 -3.65
CA VAL A 390 -22.45 20.56 -3.63
C VAL A 390 -22.07 21.93 -4.18
N ALA A 391 -20.90 22.46 -3.82
CA ALA A 391 -20.40 23.72 -4.39
C ALA A 391 -20.26 23.63 -5.92
N VAL A 392 -19.78 22.49 -6.45
CA VAL A 392 -19.71 22.25 -7.91
C VAL A 392 -21.11 22.29 -8.55
N ILE A 393 -22.10 21.61 -7.94
CA ILE A 393 -23.48 21.60 -8.46
C ILE A 393 -24.09 23.00 -8.44
N ARG A 394 -23.83 23.78 -7.39
CA ARG A 394 -24.29 25.16 -7.26
C ARG A 394 -23.62 26.09 -8.26
N GLU A 395 -22.31 25.99 -8.44
CA GLU A 395 -21.54 26.84 -9.36
C GLU A 395 -22.01 26.64 -10.81
N MET A 396 -22.36 25.42 -11.19
CA MET A 396 -22.85 25.10 -12.53
C MET A 396 -24.38 25.17 -12.65
N GLN A 397 -25.08 25.82 -11.72
CA GLN A 397 -26.54 25.87 -11.69
C GLN A 397 -27.14 26.43 -12.97
N ASP A 398 -26.54 27.45 -13.56
CA ASP A 398 -27.01 28.03 -14.82
C ASP A 398 -26.94 27.04 -15.98
N ASP A 399 -25.94 26.15 -16.00
CA ASP A 399 -25.75 25.16 -17.07
C ASP A 399 -26.83 24.06 -17.06
N TRP A 400 -27.23 23.58 -15.87
CA TRP A 400 -28.19 22.49 -15.75
C TRP A 400 -29.62 22.96 -15.51
N SER A 401 -29.86 24.16 -14.97
CA SER A 401 -31.22 24.66 -14.73
C SER A 401 -31.98 24.96 -16.02
N VAL A 402 -31.28 25.38 -17.08
CA VAL A 402 -31.86 25.57 -18.43
C VAL A 402 -32.47 24.27 -18.98
N LEU A 403 -31.98 23.10 -18.56
CA LEU A 403 -32.57 21.80 -18.92
C LEU A 403 -33.94 21.55 -18.29
N LEU A 404 -34.23 22.19 -17.15
CA LEU A 404 -35.52 22.10 -16.48
C LEU A 404 -36.54 23.10 -17.06
N GLU A 405 -36.06 24.20 -17.63
CA GLU A 405 -36.90 25.27 -18.17
C GLU A 405 -37.18 25.11 -19.68
N SER A 406 -36.25 24.48 -20.42
CA SER A 406 -36.40 24.29 -21.86
C SER A 406 -36.93 22.91 -22.21
N SER A 407 -37.96 22.84 -23.04
CA SER A 407 -38.47 21.58 -23.63
C SER A 407 -37.56 21.03 -24.74
N SER A 408 -36.33 21.57 -24.87
CA SER A 408 -35.43 21.32 -26.00
C SER A 408 -34.29 20.39 -25.56
N PRO A 409 -34.20 19.17 -26.11
CA PRO A 409 -33.21 18.16 -25.72
C PRO A 409 -31.78 18.45 -26.23
N ARG A 410 -31.45 19.70 -26.56
CA ARG A 410 -30.20 20.06 -27.25
C ARG A 410 -29.01 20.30 -26.32
N HIS A 411 -29.23 20.46 -25.01
CA HIS A 411 -28.16 20.67 -24.04
C HIS A 411 -27.84 19.34 -23.35
N ALA A 412 -26.57 18.94 -23.37
CA ALA A 412 -26.10 17.74 -22.69
C ALA A 412 -25.84 18.03 -21.21
N PHE A 413 -26.14 17.08 -20.32
CA PHE A 413 -25.77 17.20 -18.92
C PHE A 413 -24.24 17.13 -18.76
N PRO A 414 -23.60 18.09 -18.08
CA PRO A 414 -22.15 18.07 -17.86
C PRO A 414 -21.69 16.80 -17.12
N PRO A 415 -20.71 16.03 -17.65
CA PRO A 415 -20.22 14.81 -17.01
C PRO A 415 -19.65 15.02 -15.59
N ILE A 416 -19.16 16.22 -15.30
CA ILE A 416 -18.63 16.60 -13.98
C ILE A 416 -19.73 16.68 -12.91
N LEU A 417 -20.95 17.03 -13.31
CA LEU A 417 -22.11 17.04 -12.43
C LEU A 417 -22.57 15.63 -12.12
N ASP A 418 -22.53 14.72 -13.09
CA ASP A 418 -22.79 13.29 -12.85
C ASP A 418 -21.81 12.73 -11.80
N MET A 419 -20.51 13.00 -11.97
CA MET A 419 -19.52 12.57 -10.99
C MET A 419 -19.81 13.09 -9.58
N SER A 420 -20.26 14.34 -9.46
CA SER A 420 -20.59 14.95 -8.18
C SER A 420 -21.88 14.39 -7.57
N ILE A 421 -22.92 14.15 -8.38
CA ILE A 421 -24.16 13.49 -7.94
C ILE A 421 -23.85 12.11 -7.38
N TYR A 422 -23.14 11.26 -8.13
CA TYR A 422 -22.79 9.91 -7.69
C TYR A 422 -21.90 9.89 -6.45
N ALA A 423 -20.96 10.85 -6.34
CA ALA A 423 -20.14 10.97 -5.14
C ALA A 423 -20.97 11.29 -3.90
N ILE A 424 -21.94 12.22 -4.01
CA ILE A 424 -22.85 12.56 -2.91
C ILE A 424 -23.78 11.39 -2.58
N GLN A 425 -24.35 10.71 -3.57
CA GLN A 425 -25.19 9.52 -3.34
C GLN A 425 -24.42 8.41 -2.61
N ARG A 426 -23.18 8.16 -3.04
CA ARG A 426 -22.31 7.16 -2.40
C ARG A 426 -21.97 7.54 -0.96
N ALA A 427 -21.63 8.80 -0.71
CA ALA A 427 -21.26 9.26 0.62
C ALA A 427 -22.47 9.22 1.58
N THR A 428 -23.64 9.69 1.13
CA THR A 428 -24.82 9.88 1.99
C THR A 428 -25.76 8.66 2.04
N GLY A 429 -25.67 7.75 1.07
CA GLY A 429 -26.64 6.67 0.86
C GLY A 429 -28.00 7.14 0.31
N LEU A 430 -28.15 8.42 -0.02
CA LEU A 430 -29.40 9.00 -0.54
C LEU A 430 -29.45 8.86 -2.06
N GLY A 431 -30.59 8.45 -2.61
CA GLY A 431 -30.71 8.13 -4.03
C GLY A 431 -30.94 9.30 -4.97
N PHE A 432 -31.43 10.46 -4.52
CA PHE A 432 -31.73 11.68 -5.33
C PHE A 432 -32.41 11.47 -6.72
N GLY A 433 -32.98 10.30 -7.01
CA GLY A 433 -33.64 9.99 -8.28
C GLY A 433 -32.73 9.85 -9.50
N VAL A 434 -31.43 9.61 -9.32
CA VAL A 434 -30.45 9.45 -10.43
C VAL A 434 -29.75 8.10 -10.36
N ASN A 435 -29.63 7.42 -11.50
CA ASN A 435 -28.92 6.16 -11.72
C ASN A 435 -28.28 6.15 -13.13
N ASP A 436 -27.55 5.08 -13.47
CA ASP A 436 -26.81 4.97 -14.73
C ASP A 436 -27.70 5.09 -15.98
N GLU A 437 -28.98 4.72 -15.87
CA GLU A 437 -29.98 4.75 -16.96
C GLU A 437 -30.76 6.07 -17.03
N SER A 438 -30.57 6.97 -16.06
CA SER A 438 -31.31 8.22 -15.97
C SER A 438 -31.10 9.07 -17.22
N GLU A 439 -32.10 9.84 -17.64
CA GLU A 439 -31.95 10.77 -18.75
C GLU A 439 -31.38 12.11 -18.30
N THR A 440 -30.98 12.98 -19.24
CA THR A 440 -30.49 14.34 -18.96
C THR A 440 -31.43 15.13 -18.03
N PHE A 441 -32.74 14.98 -18.20
CA PHE A 441 -33.74 15.67 -17.38
C PHE A 441 -33.78 15.13 -15.94
N ASP A 442 -33.63 13.82 -15.77
CA ASP A 442 -33.58 13.17 -14.45
C ASP A 442 -32.33 13.62 -13.67
N ARG A 443 -31.18 13.71 -14.36
CA ARG A 443 -29.94 14.24 -13.78
C ARG A 443 -30.08 15.68 -13.29
N ALA A 444 -30.71 16.55 -14.10
CA ALA A 444 -31.00 17.92 -13.70
C ALA A 444 -31.96 18.02 -12.51
N ARG A 445 -32.97 17.13 -12.43
CA ARG A 445 -33.83 17.01 -11.25
C ARG A 445 -33.07 16.52 -10.03
N GLY A 446 -32.14 15.58 -10.19
CA GLY A 446 -31.25 15.11 -9.13
C GLY A 446 -30.36 16.21 -8.58
N ALA A 447 -29.74 17.01 -9.45
CA ALA A 447 -28.96 18.19 -9.06
C ALA A 447 -29.80 19.18 -8.22
N LYS A 448 -31.03 19.49 -8.67
CA LYS A 448 -31.97 20.33 -7.91
C LYS A 448 -32.36 19.72 -6.57
N ALA A 449 -32.60 18.40 -6.52
CA ALA A 449 -32.95 17.68 -5.31
C ALA A 449 -31.81 17.73 -4.28
N ILE A 450 -30.56 17.60 -4.73
CA ILE A 450 -29.37 17.73 -3.88
C ILE A 450 -29.28 19.14 -3.28
N LEU A 451 -29.45 20.20 -4.08
CA LEU A 451 -29.40 21.57 -3.54
C LEU A 451 -30.52 21.84 -2.53
N THR A 452 -31.74 21.36 -2.83
CA THR A 452 -32.89 21.48 -1.91
C THR A 452 -32.64 20.74 -0.60
N TRP A 453 -32.10 19.53 -0.68
CA TRP A 453 -31.71 18.72 0.48
C TRP A 453 -30.60 19.41 1.28
N TRP A 454 -29.59 19.96 0.61
CA TRP A 454 -28.48 20.67 1.25
C TRP A 454 -28.96 21.84 2.09
N GLU A 455 -29.84 22.68 1.55
CA GLU A 455 -30.42 23.84 2.26
C GLU A 455 -31.34 23.45 3.42
N GLY A 456 -32.01 22.29 3.33
CA GLY A 456 -32.93 21.81 4.36
C GLY A 456 -32.25 21.12 5.53
N GLU A 457 -31.42 20.12 5.24
CA GLU A 457 -30.81 19.24 6.25
C GLU A 457 -29.34 18.89 5.96
N GLY A 458 -28.91 18.90 4.70
CA GLY A 458 -27.58 18.46 4.30
C GLY A 458 -26.45 19.34 4.84
N GLU A 459 -26.61 20.66 4.87
CA GLU A 459 -25.61 21.58 5.45
C GLU A 459 -25.43 21.34 6.95
N GLY A 460 -26.53 21.05 7.66
CA GLY A 460 -26.47 20.64 9.05
C GLY A 460 -25.74 19.31 9.21
N ALA A 461 -26.14 18.28 8.47
CA ALA A 461 -25.58 16.94 8.65
C ALA A 461 -24.13 16.77 8.16
N TYR A 462 -23.73 17.50 7.11
CA TYR A 462 -22.46 17.28 6.38
C TYR A 462 -21.62 18.55 6.22
N GLY A 463 -22.04 19.68 6.79
CA GLY A 463 -21.27 20.92 6.79
C GLY A 463 -19.92 20.77 7.48
N LEU A 464 -18.91 21.52 7.00
CA LEU A 464 -17.54 21.41 7.47
C LEU A 464 -17.36 21.87 8.94
N GLU A 465 -18.27 22.69 9.46
CA GLU A 465 -18.29 23.08 10.89
C GLU A 465 -18.81 21.97 11.81
N GLN A 466 -19.63 21.05 11.29
CA GLN A 466 -20.24 19.95 12.06
C GLN A 466 -19.44 18.65 11.99
N ASN A 467 -18.60 18.49 10.95
CA ASN A 467 -17.60 17.44 10.84
C ASN A 467 -16.40 17.65 11.79
N LYS A 468 -16.66 17.78 13.10
CA LYS A 468 -15.63 17.51 14.10
C LYS A 468 -15.29 16.01 14.04
N PRO A 469 -14.05 15.58 14.32
CA PRO A 469 -13.71 14.18 14.45
C PRO A 469 -14.36 13.64 15.73
N HIS A 470 -15.65 13.36 15.67
CA HIS A 470 -16.38 12.63 16.69
C HIS A 470 -16.30 11.14 16.35
N ALA A 471 -15.94 10.39 17.40
CA ALA A 471 -15.88 8.94 17.57
C ALA A 471 -16.81 8.12 16.65
N PRO A 472 -16.44 6.86 16.33
CA PRO A 472 -17.17 6.00 15.40
C PRO A 472 -18.67 6.03 15.71
N VAL A 473 -19.44 6.58 14.78
CA VAL A 473 -20.90 6.53 14.83
C VAL A 473 -21.25 5.06 14.70
N GLY A 474 -21.62 4.46 15.84
CA GLY A 474 -22.19 3.13 15.88
C GLY A 474 -23.38 3.09 14.94
N ILE A 475 -23.22 2.36 13.84
CA ILE A 475 -24.32 1.93 12.97
C ILE A 475 -25.31 1.20 13.88
N ARG A 476 -26.52 1.73 13.99
CA ARG A 476 -27.65 1.03 14.62
C ARG A 476 -28.27 0.06 13.65
#